data_AF-F0R6D2-F1
#
_entry.id   AF-F0R6D2-F1
#
_cell.length_a   1.000
_cell.length_b   1.000
_cell.length_c   1.000
_cell.angle_alpha   90.00
_cell.angle_beta   90.00
_cell.angle_gamma   90.00
#
_symmetry.space_group_name_H-M   'P 1'
#
loop_
_entity.id
_entity.type
_entity.pdbx_description
1 polymer ?
#
loop_
_entity_poly.entity_id
_entity_poly.type
_entity_poly.pdbx_seq_one_letter_code
_entity_poly.pdbx_strand_id
1 'polypeptide(L)'
;MLTFVQFSSRWKRLHHPSMDVEGDVGFFYQLYGKLYHLIGQEARCFDSSKILPFLLYVENTIAVGLDGVYEYRYRSVGNVESRWCNGFEMSATADSKVHNLVGRAVADARCSALRRWMTESVLSGDFSRLSEMLTWFACEDKILRYVYPDLRCRKAMFMRLAGDKQVSKKMLWTDLAFNWRDKRGYSLVNTIARQFRFSSPSLGKEECALLKEVAEMLDTIRSERLDTYTVIDWKDEHLLALLHRDGREFRDVIFLQSVPDDVQNRHLAAQLVTYNDKTYINGSAVWLNEEALPIWNGEANWNDIVKKEQDAAKLAYFTTAFGKRLSLYEDLYTVPEDPEEAYYADMGIYFDEPNIFDFLGCMKPSRASDARPNGEVIYLNR
;
A
#
# COMPACT_ATOMS: atom_id res chain seq x y z
N MET A 1 5.00 -18.85 24.65
CA MET A 1 4.51 -17.45 24.72
C MET A 1 5.70 -16.57 25.07
N LEU A 2 5.87 -15.42 24.40
CA LEU A 2 6.90 -14.45 24.76
C LEU A 2 6.57 -13.77 26.10
N THR A 3 7.60 -13.46 26.90
CA THR A 3 7.46 -12.54 28.04
C THR A 3 7.25 -11.10 27.53
N PHE A 4 6.74 -10.20 28.39
CA PHE A 4 6.57 -8.79 28.01
C PHE A 4 7.87 -8.15 27.48
N VAL A 5 9.01 -8.39 28.14
CA VAL A 5 10.32 -7.84 27.72
C VAL A 5 10.73 -8.38 26.34
N GLN A 6 10.56 -9.68 26.10
CA GLN A 6 10.86 -10.29 24.80
C GLN A 6 9.92 -9.80 23.71
N PHE A 7 8.62 -9.66 24.03
CA PHE A 7 7.63 -9.11 23.12
C PHE A 7 7.96 -7.66 22.75
N SER A 8 8.16 -6.79 23.74
CA SER A 8 8.48 -5.37 23.52
C SER A 8 9.74 -5.19 22.67
N SER A 9 10.81 -5.94 22.96
CA SER A 9 12.03 -5.94 22.14
C SER A 9 11.79 -6.38 20.69
N ARG A 10 10.89 -7.35 20.47
CA ARG A 10 10.57 -7.82 19.12
C ARG A 10 9.61 -6.88 18.40
N TRP A 11 8.64 -6.31 19.12
CA TRP A 11 7.70 -5.31 18.62
C TRP A 11 8.44 -4.08 18.10
N LYS A 12 9.36 -3.51 18.88
CA LYS A 12 10.22 -2.40 18.43
C LYS A 12 11.02 -2.73 17.18
N ARG A 13 11.54 -3.95 17.06
CA ARG A 13 12.32 -4.40 15.89
C ARG A 13 11.50 -4.59 14.61
N LEU A 14 10.18 -4.72 14.74
CA LEU A 14 9.27 -4.81 13.59
C LEU A 14 8.91 -3.42 13.04
N HIS A 15 9.16 -2.37 13.82
CA HIS A 15 8.81 -0.99 13.47
C HIS A 15 10.01 -0.20 12.99
N HIS A 16 9.74 0.93 12.33
CA HIS A 16 10.78 1.86 11.94
C HIS A 16 11.50 2.41 13.18
N PRO A 17 12.83 2.59 13.18
CA PRO A 17 13.57 3.06 14.36
C PRO A 17 13.14 4.42 14.90
N SER A 18 12.55 5.29 14.07
CA SER A 18 12.02 6.59 14.49
C SER A 18 10.59 6.53 15.04
N MET A 19 9.93 5.36 15.00
CA MET A 19 8.58 5.17 15.52
C MET A 19 8.63 4.74 16.99
N ASP A 20 8.05 5.55 17.87
CA ASP A 20 7.91 5.23 19.29
C ASP A 20 6.64 4.42 19.56
N VAL A 21 6.83 3.13 19.87
CA VAL A 21 5.77 2.15 20.16
C VAL A 21 5.51 1.94 21.66
N GLU A 22 6.17 2.69 22.55
CA GLU A 22 5.99 2.48 23.99
C GLU A 22 4.56 2.79 24.45
N GLY A 23 3.88 3.70 23.75
CA GLY A 23 2.51 4.11 24.08
C GLY A 23 1.46 3.01 23.93
N ASP A 24 1.68 1.99 23.10
CA ASP A 24 0.70 0.95 22.80
C ASP A 24 1.25 -0.50 22.85
N VAL A 25 2.54 -0.70 23.10
CA VAL A 25 3.15 -2.04 23.25
C VAL A 25 2.44 -2.92 24.29
N GLY A 26 1.95 -2.31 25.38
CA GLY A 26 1.19 -3.01 26.42
C GLY A 26 -0.14 -3.56 25.91
N PHE A 27 -0.84 -2.79 25.08
CA PHE A 27 -2.09 -3.21 24.43
C PHE A 27 -1.85 -4.38 23.48
N PHE A 28 -0.85 -4.27 22.60
CA PHE A 28 -0.53 -5.35 21.66
C PHE A 28 0.03 -6.60 22.35
N TYR A 29 0.73 -6.48 23.49
CA TYR A 29 1.13 -7.64 24.29
C TYR A 29 -0.06 -8.39 24.88
N GLN A 30 -1.07 -7.67 25.38
CA GLN A 30 -2.29 -8.31 25.88
C GLN A 30 -3.04 -9.03 24.75
N LEU A 31 -3.16 -8.38 23.58
CA LEU A 31 -3.77 -9.01 22.40
C LEU A 31 -2.97 -10.24 21.95
N TYR A 32 -1.65 -10.15 21.90
CA TYR A 32 -0.74 -11.27 21.64
C TYR A 32 -1.03 -12.46 22.57
N GLY A 33 -1.15 -12.22 23.88
CA GLY A 33 -1.44 -13.27 24.85
C GLY A 33 -2.80 -13.93 24.62
N LYS A 34 -3.85 -13.13 24.38
CA LYS A 34 -5.20 -13.65 24.08
C LYS A 34 -5.21 -14.50 22.80
N LEU A 35 -4.57 -14.00 21.73
CA LEU A 35 -4.43 -14.73 20.47
C LEU A 35 -3.59 -16.01 20.67
N TYR A 36 -2.46 -15.94 21.35
CA TYR A 36 -1.60 -17.09 21.63
C TYR A 36 -2.38 -18.21 22.31
N HIS A 37 -3.18 -17.89 23.33
CA HIS A 37 -4.00 -18.87 24.03
C HIS A 37 -5.13 -19.42 23.18
N LEU A 38 -5.87 -18.55 22.47
CA LEU A 38 -6.98 -18.96 21.62
C LEU A 38 -6.51 -19.91 20.51
N ILE A 39 -5.46 -19.54 19.78
CA ILE A 39 -4.90 -20.37 18.71
C ILE A 39 -4.28 -21.65 19.31
N GLY A 40 -3.57 -21.55 20.43
CA GLY A 40 -2.95 -22.71 21.07
C GLY A 40 -3.95 -23.78 21.53
N GLN A 41 -5.22 -23.40 21.74
CA GLN A 41 -6.30 -24.32 22.08
C GLN A 41 -7.02 -24.89 20.86
N GLU A 42 -7.12 -24.12 19.77
CA GLU A 42 -8.03 -24.40 18.66
C GLU A 42 -7.31 -24.81 17.36
N ALA A 43 -6.02 -24.50 17.22
CA ALA A 43 -5.24 -24.78 16.01
C ALA A 43 -4.73 -26.22 15.97
N ARG A 44 -4.85 -26.86 14.81
CA ARG A 44 -4.20 -28.16 14.55
C ARG A 44 -2.72 -27.99 14.20
N CYS A 45 -2.37 -26.85 13.61
CA CYS A 45 -1.01 -26.50 13.18
C CYS A 45 -0.55 -25.20 13.85
N PHE A 46 -0.17 -25.26 15.13
CA PHE A 46 0.22 -24.08 15.90
C PHE A 46 1.61 -23.55 15.52
N ASP A 47 1.66 -22.37 14.89
CA ASP A 47 2.89 -21.61 14.66
C ASP A 47 2.79 -20.19 15.25
N SER A 48 3.33 -20.03 16.46
CA SER A 48 3.32 -18.73 17.17
C SER A 48 4.07 -17.61 16.43
N SER A 49 4.92 -17.92 15.44
CA SER A 49 5.65 -16.92 14.67
C SER A 49 4.73 -16.09 13.76
N LYS A 50 3.56 -16.63 13.40
CA LYS A 50 2.55 -15.97 12.57
C LYS A 50 1.69 -14.96 13.33
N ILE A 51 1.72 -14.95 14.67
CA ILE A 51 0.91 -14.03 15.48
C ILE A 51 1.41 -12.58 15.36
N LEU A 52 2.73 -12.36 15.38
CA LEU A 52 3.28 -11.00 15.30
C LEU A 52 2.93 -10.29 13.98
N PRO A 53 3.06 -10.93 12.80
CA PRO A 53 2.53 -10.36 11.56
C PRO A 53 1.05 -10.00 11.59
N PHE A 54 0.23 -10.78 12.30
CA PHE A 54 -1.19 -10.50 12.44
C PHE A 54 -1.47 -9.31 13.36
N LEU A 55 -0.63 -9.10 14.38
CA LEU A 55 -0.71 -7.89 15.19
C LEU A 55 -0.36 -6.63 14.39
N LEU A 56 0.60 -6.69 13.46
CA LEU A 56 0.92 -5.58 12.56
C LEU A 56 -0.28 -5.25 11.65
N TYR A 57 -0.98 -6.27 11.16
CA TYR A 57 -2.24 -6.11 10.42
C TYR A 57 -3.32 -5.40 11.26
N VAL A 58 -3.49 -5.83 12.52
CA VAL A 58 -4.43 -5.18 13.45
C VAL A 58 -4.01 -3.75 13.76
N GLU A 59 -2.71 -3.47 13.91
CA GLU A 59 -2.20 -2.13 14.11
C GLU A 59 -2.45 -1.22 12.90
N ASN A 60 -2.21 -1.70 11.68
CA ASN A 60 -2.56 -0.98 10.46
C ASN A 60 -4.06 -0.68 10.41
N THR A 61 -4.89 -1.68 10.71
CA THR A 61 -6.36 -1.54 10.79
C THR A 61 -6.78 -0.46 11.79
N ILE A 62 -6.16 -0.45 12.97
CA ILE A 62 -6.39 0.60 13.97
C ILE A 62 -5.91 1.94 13.43
N ALA A 63 -4.68 2.03 12.91
CA ALA A 63 -4.01 3.28 12.61
C ALA A 63 -4.64 4.03 11.44
N VAL A 64 -4.82 3.34 10.31
CA VAL A 64 -5.22 3.93 9.03
C VAL A 64 -6.20 3.04 8.25
N GLY A 65 -6.30 1.73 8.52
CA GLY A 65 -7.22 0.86 7.76
C GLY A 65 -6.81 0.67 6.30
N LEU A 66 -5.51 0.79 6.00
CA LEU A 66 -4.99 0.69 4.63
C LEU A 66 -5.21 -0.71 4.06
N ASP A 67 -4.96 -1.74 4.86
CA ASP A 67 -5.08 -3.13 4.43
C ASP A 67 -6.49 -3.48 3.97
N GLY A 68 -7.50 -3.03 4.72
CA GLY A 68 -8.91 -3.24 4.38
C GLY A 68 -9.28 -2.68 3.00
N VAL A 69 -8.70 -1.55 2.59
CA VAL A 69 -8.93 -1.00 1.24
C VAL A 69 -8.49 -1.98 0.17
N TYR A 70 -7.32 -2.59 0.35
CA TYR A 70 -6.76 -3.51 -0.63
C TYR A 70 -7.40 -4.90 -0.56
N GLU A 71 -7.83 -5.35 0.63
CA GLU A 71 -8.61 -6.58 0.80
C GLU A 71 -9.91 -6.57 -0.01
N TYR A 72 -10.68 -5.48 0.09
CA TYR A 72 -11.94 -5.38 -0.64
C TYR A 72 -11.70 -5.19 -2.15
N ARG A 73 -10.71 -4.39 -2.51
CA ARG A 73 -10.45 -4.04 -3.91
C ARG A 73 -9.82 -5.17 -4.73
N TYR A 74 -9.07 -6.08 -4.10
CA TYR A 74 -8.30 -7.11 -4.80
C TYR A 74 -8.72 -8.50 -4.35
N ARG A 75 -9.34 -9.27 -5.26
CA ARG A 75 -9.79 -10.64 -5.01
C ARG A 75 -8.63 -11.56 -4.65
N SER A 76 -7.43 -11.28 -5.16
CA SER A 76 -6.19 -12.00 -4.85
C SER A 76 -5.71 -11.80 -3.41
N VAL A 77 -6.16 -10.74 -2.72
CA VAL A 77 -5.88 -10.48 -1.30
C VAL A 77 -6.94 -11.11 -0.38
N GLY A 78 -8.21 -11.10 -0.80
CA GLY A 78 -9.32 -11.72 -0.05
C GLY A 78 -9.38 -11.32 1.44
N ASN A 79 -10.08 -12.13 2.25
CA ASN A 79 -10.15 -11.89 3.70
C ASN A 79 -8.84 -12.34 4.38
N VAL A 80 -8.04 -11.37 4.84
CA VAL A 80 -6.71 -11.62 5.41
C VAL A 80 -6.80 -12.34 6.76
N GLU A 81 -7.76 -11.96 7.60
CA GLU A 81 -8.00 -12.60 8.89
C GLU A 81 -8.36 -14.08 8.71
N SER A 82 -9.32 -14.40 7.84
CA SER A 82 -9.70 -15.78 7.56
C SER A 82 -8.56 -16.58 6.93
N ARG A 83 -7.75 -15.98 6.04
CA ARG A 83 -6.54 -16.65 5.52
C ARG A 83 -5.55 -16.98 6.61
N TRP A 84 -5.38 -16.08 7.57
CA TRP A 84 -4.51 -16.30 8.70
C TRP A 84 -5.04 -17.45 9.56
N CYS A 85 -6.33 -17.45 9.92
CA CYS A 85 -6.98 -18.54 10.66
C CYS A 85 -6.91 -19.89 9.91
N ASN A 86 -7.13 -19.90 8.59
CA ASN A 86 -6.97 -21.07 7.74
C ASN A 86 -5.53 -21.62 7.77
N GLY A 87 -4.53 -20.73 7.87
CA GLY A 87 -3.13 -21.09 8.02
C GLY A 87 -2.78 -21.79 9.35
N PHE A 88 -3.72 -21.83 10.31
CA PHE A 88 -3.65 -22.60 11.56
C PHE A 88 -4.60 -23.81 11.58
N GLU A 89 -5.35 -24.04 10.51
CA GLU A 89 -6.40 -25.08 10.41
C GLU A 89 -7.43 -24.99 11.54
N MET A 90 -7.82 -23.77 11.90
CA MET A 90 -8.82 -23.50 12.93
C MET A 90 -10.23 -23.81 12.43
N SER A 91 -11.12 -24.18 13.36
CA SER A 91 -12.55 -24.35 13.04
C SER A 91 -13.22 -22.99 12.75
N ALA A 92 -14.34 -22.99 12.02
CA ALA A 92 -15.12 -21.76 11.78
C ALA A 92 -15.57 -21.07 13.07
N THR A 93 -15.84 -21.84 14.14
CA THR A 93 -16.16 -21.30 15.47
C THR A 93 -14.97 -20.56 16.07
N ALA A 94 -13.77 -21.11 15.92
CA ALA A 94 -12.55 -20.49 16.41
C ALA A 94 -12.17 -19.26 15.59
N ASP A 95 -12.34 -19.31 14.26
CA ASP A 95 -12.21 -18.14 13.37
C ASP A 95 -13.13 -16.99 13.82
N SER A 96 -14.41 -17.29 14.10
CA SER A 96 -15.35 -16.31 14.64
C SER A 96 -14.93 -15.74 15.99
N LYS A 97 -14.24 -16.51 16.85
CA LYS A 97 -13.70 -16.01 18.12
C LYS A 97 -12.53 -15.04 17.88
N VAL A 98 -11.66 -15.34 16.92
CA VAL A 98 -10.56 -14.44 16.51
C VAL A 98 -11.14 -13.15 15.95
N HIS A 99 -12.10 -13.23 15.04
CA HIS A 99 -12.80 -12.08 14.47
C HIS A 99 -13.42 -11.17 15.53
N ASN A 100 -14.14 -11.74 16.49
CA ASN A 100 -14.71 -10.97 17.59
C ASN A 100 -13.63 -10.36 18.51
N LEU A 101 -12.52 -11.06 18.74
CA LEU A 101 -11.43 -10.55 19.56
C LEU A 101 -10.73 -9.37 18.86
N VAL A 102 -10.45 -9.49 17.57
CA VAL A 102 -9.81 -8.45 16.76
C VAL A 102 -10.74 -7.26 16.61
N GLY A 103 -12.02 -7.47 16.24
CA GLY A 103 -13.00 -6.40 16.11
C GLY A 103 -13.16 -5.59 17.40
N ARG A 104 -13.16 -6.25 18.57
CA ARG A 104 -13.15 -5.55 19.86
C ARG A 104 -11.85 -4.80 20.10
N ALA A 105 -10.70 -5.40 19.80
CA ALA A 105 -9.41 -4.74 19.96
C ALA A 105 -9.34 -3.46 19.10
N VAL A 106 -9.82 -3.52 17.86
CA VAL A 106 -9.90 -2.36 16.96
C VAL A 106 -10.83 -1.29 17.53
N ALA A 107 -12.00 -1.67 18.04
CA ALA A 107 -12.96 -0.74 18.62
C ALA A 107 -12.49 -0.10 19.94
N ASP A 108 -11.76 -0.85 20.77
CA ASP A 108 -11.26 -0.41 22.08
C ASP A 108 -9.95 0.39 21.99
N ALA A 109 -9.29 0.39 20.83
CA ALA A 109 -8.01 1.07 20.64
C ALA A 109 -8.16 2.59 20.78
N ARG A 110 -7.58 3.15 21.85
CA ARG A 110 -7.65 4.60 22.15
C ARG A 110 -6.52 5.41 21.54
N CYS A 111 -5.44 4.75 21.13
CA CYS A 111 -4.23 5.36 20.60
C CYS A 111 -3.55 4.40 19.64
N SER A 112 -2.77 4.95 18.72
CA SER A 112 -1.92 4.18 17.81
C SER A 112 -0.60 4.90 17.63
N ALA A 113 0.50 4.22 17.97
CA ALA A 113 1.86 4.68 17.70
C ALA A 113 2.07 4.87 16.20
N LEU A 114 1.58 3.94 15.38
CA LEU A 114 1.68 4.02 13.93
C LEU A 114 0.99 5.27 13.38
N ARG A 115 -0.26 5.52 13.79
CA ARG A 115 -1.00 6.71 13.36
C ARG A 115 -0.28 7.98 13.79
N ARG A 116 0.16 8.05 15.05
CA ARG A 116 0.91 9.20 15.57
C ARG A 116 2.16 9.46 14.75
N TRP A 117 2.96 8.42 14.49
CA TRP A 117 4.17 8.52 13.69
C TRP A 117 3.90 8.99 12.25
N MET A 118 2.83 8.51 11.61
CA MET A 118 2.39 9.00 10.31
C MET A 118 2.01 10.48 10.35
N THR A 119 1.18 10.87 11.32
CA THR A 119 0.74 12.26 11.52
C THR A 119 1.92 13.19 11.77
N GLU A 120 2.83 12.83 12.68
CA GLU A 120 4.02 13.63 12.97
C GLU A 120 4.99 13.71 11.77
N SER A 121 5.12 12.64 10.99
CA SER A 121 5.95 12.65 9.78
C SER A 121 5.43 13.66 8.76
N VAL A 122 4.11 13.73 8.57
CA VAL A 122 3.48 14.68 7.63
C VAL A 122 3.43 16.10 8.20
N LEU A 123 3.05 16.30 9.45
CA LEU A 123 2.94 17.64 10.03
C LEU A 123 4.30 18.30 10.27
N SER A 124 5.39 17.52 10.37
CA SER A 124 6.73 18.08 10.53
C SER A 124 7.19 18.98 9.38
N GLY A 125 6.60 18.81 8.18
CA GLY A 125 7.05 19.49 6.98
C GLY A 125 8.42 19.04 6.45
N ASP A 126 9.05 18.04 7.10
CA ASP A 126 10.32 17.45 6.70
C ASP A 126 10.11 16.35 5.67
N PHE A 127 10.56 16.60 4.44
CA PHE A 127 10.45 15.63 3.35
C PHE A 127 11.16 14.31 3.64
N SER A 128 12.27 14.31 4.39
CA SER A 128 12.98 13.07 4.74
C SER A 128 12.11 12.16 5.60
N ARG A 129 11.44 12.71 6.61
CA ARG A 129 10.53 11.97 7.48
C ARG A 129 9.32 11.42 6.72
N LEU A 130 8.70 12.26 5.88
CA LEU A 130 7.59 11.84 5.01
C LEU A 130 8.02 10.69 4.07
N SER A 131 9.16 10.85 3.40
CA SER A 131 9.68 9.87 2.45
C SER A 131 10.02 8.56 3.13
N GLU A 132 10.66 8.59 4.31
CA GLU A 132 10.95 7.40 5.11
C GLU A 132 9.68 6.66 5.51
N MET A 133 8.67 7.39 5.99
CA MET A 133 7.39 6.82 6.40
C MET A 133 6.69 6.11 5.22
N LEU A 134 6.54 6.78 4.08
CA LEU A 134 5.89 6.18 2.90
C LEU A 134 6.69 5.01 2.32
N THR A 135 8.01 5.10 2.32
CA THR A 135 8.90 4.01 1.86
C THR A 135 8.83 2.81 2.80
N TRP A 136 8.69 3.04 4.11
CA TRP A 136 8.51 1.96 5.09
C TRP A 136 7.21 1.21 4.83
N PHE A 137 6.08 1.89 4.58
CA PHE A 137 4.83 1.23 4.20
C PHE A 137 4.99 0.44 2.89
N ALA A 138 5.53 1.08 1.84
CA ALA A 138 5.71 0.41 0.56
C ALA A 138 6.63 -0.82 0.67
N CYS A 139 7.61 -0.79 1.57
CA CYS A 139 8.50 -1.91 1.80
C CYS A 139 7.89 -2.97 2.72
N GLU A 140 7.39 -2.63 3.90
CA GLU A 140 7.11 -3.58 4.98
C GLU A 140 5.65 -4.07 5.05
N ASP A 141 4.71 -3.32 4.48
CA ASP A 141 3.31 -3.72 4.46
C ASP A 141 3.10 -4.98 3.61
N LYS A 142 2.55 -6.02 4.23
CA LYS A 142 2.41 -7.32 3.56
C LYS A 142 1.30 -7.31 2.53
N ILE A 143 0.24 -6.54 2.74
CA ILE A 143 -0.91 -6.50 1.84
C ILE A 143 -0.55 -5.75 0.57
N LEU A 144 0.17 -4.62 0.70
CA LEU A 144 0.75 -3.91 -0.44
C LEU A 144 1.62 -4.83 -1.32
N ARG A 145 2.44 -5.70 -0.69
CA ARG A 145 3.28 -6.66 -1.44
C ARG A 145 2.48 -7.67 -2.26
N TYR A 146 1.23 -7.99 -1.90
CA TYR A 146 0.38 -8.89 -2.68
C TYR A 146 -0.24 -8.20 -3.91
N VAL A 147 -0.43 -6.89 -3.86
CA VAL A 147 -1.05 -6.11 -4.95
C VAL A 147 -0.05 -5.44 -5.87
N TYR A 148 1.25 -5.52 -5.56
CA TYR A 148 2.29 -5.06 -6.46
C TYR A 148 2.43 -5.94 -7.70
N PRO A 149 2.79 -5.33 -8.84
CA PRO A 149 3.15 -6.10 -10.03
C PRO A 149 4.41 -6.93 -9.78
N ASP A 150 4.75 -7.80 -10.72
CA ASP A 150 6.02 -8.51 -10.69
C ASP A 150 7.21 -7.54 -10.81
N LEU A 151 7.82 -7.23 -9.67
CA LEU A 151 8.89 -6.25 -9.55
C LEU A 151 10.22 -6.66 -10.20
N ARG A 152 10.34 -7.85 -10.83
CA ARG A 152 11.59 -8.31 -11.47
C ARG A 152 12.09 -7.32 -12.53
N CYS A 153 11.20 -6.79 -13.36
CA CYS A 153 11.55 -5.85 -14.42
C CYS A 153 12.05 -4.51 -13.85
N ARG A 154 11.35 -3.95 -12.85
CA ARG A 154 11.80 -2.73 -12.14
C ARG A 154 13.14 -2.93 -11.46
N LYS A 155 13.32 -4.04 -10.74
CA LYS A 155 14.59 -4.38 -10.06
C LYS A 155 15.76 -4.43 -11.05
N ALA A 156 15.57 -5.05 -12.21
CA ALA A 156 16.59 -5.11 -13.24
C ALA A 156 16.91 -3.72 -13.81
N MET A 157 15.90 -2.89 -14.07
CA MET A 157 16.08 -1.51 -14.52
C MET A 157 16.86 -0.67 -13.51
N PHE A 158 16.42 -0.63 -12.25
CA PHE A 158 17.10 0.15 -11.20
C PHE A 158 18.51 -0.35 -10.94
N MET A 159 18.78 -1.67 -11.01
CA MET A 159 20.15 -2.18 -10.94
C MET A 159 21.01 -1.74 -12.11
N ARG A 160 20.48 -1.79 -13.34
CA ARG A 160 21.23 -1.37 -14.54
C ARG A 160 21.58 0.11 -14.46
N LEU A 161 20.69 0.93 -13.92
CA LEU A 161 20.90 2.36 -13.76
C LEU A 161 21.89 2.67 -12.64
N ALA A 162 21.67 2.13 -11.44
CA ALA A 162 22.44 2.50 -10.26
C ALA A 162 23.81 1.81 -10.19
N GLY A 163 23.97 0.62 -10.75
CA GLY A 163 25.16 -0.24 -10.57
C GLY A 163 25.36 -0.76 -9.15
N ASP A 164 24.70 -0.15 -8.15
CA ASP A 164 24.75 -0.51 -6.74
C ASP A 164 23.41 -1.07 -6.22
N LYS A 165 23.50 -2.14 -5.43
CA LYS A 165 22.34 -2.88 -4.91
C LYS A 165 21.53 -2.08 -3.90
N GLN A 166 22.18 -1.30 -3.04
CA GLN A 166 21.48 -0.51 -2.01
C GLN A 166 20.79 0.70 -2.65
N VAL A 167 21.46 1.39 -3.55
CA VAL A 167 20.90 2.51 -4.32
C VAL A 167 19.70 2.05 -5.13
N SER A 168 19.84 0.95 -5.88
CA SER A 168 18.74 0.32 -6.63
C SER A 168 17.54 -0.03 -5.75
N LYS A 169 17.78 -0.63 -4.58
CA LYS A 169 16.72 -0.98 -3.64
C LYS A 169 16.01 0.29 -3.14
N LYS A 170 16.75 1.35 -2.81
CA LYS A 170 16.18 2.63 -2.37
C LYS A 170 15.27 3.23 -3.46
N MET A 171 15.76 3.30 -4.70
CA MET A 171 15.00 3.82 -5.84
C MET A 171 13.71 3.02 -6.10
N LEU A 172 13.76 1.68 -5.98
CA LEU A 172 12.58 0.83 -6.15
C LEU A 172 11.49 1.16 -5.13
N TRP A 173 11.85 1.23 -3.84
CA TRP A 173 10.84 1.44 -2.80
C TRP A 173 10.32 2.88 -2.77
N THR A 174 11.14 3.88 -3.12
CA THR A 174 10.64 5.26 -3.28
C THR A 174 9.75 5.41 -4.50
N ASP A 175 10.02 4.67 -5.59
CA ASP A 175 9.11 4.61 -6.75
C ASP A 175 7.76 4.00 -6.36
N LEU A 176 7.76 2.87 -5.65
CA LEU A 176 6.52 2.24 -5.19
C LEU A 176 5.75 3.12 -4.20
N ALA A 177 6.44 3.83 -3.30
CA ALA A 177 5.81 4.69 -2.30
C ALA A 177 5.07 5.89 -2.92
N PHE A 178 5.62 6.50 -3.98
CA PHE A 178 5.10 7.75 -4.53
C PHE A 178 4.45 7.64 -5.91
N ASN A 179 4.81 6.63 -6.72
CA ASN A 179 4.43 6.56 -8.13
C ASN A 179 3.66 5.31 -8.53
N TRP A 180 3.67 4.24 -7.70
CA TRP A 180 2.77 3.12 -7.93
C TRP A 180 1.33 3.59 -7.78
N ARG A 181 0.48 3.12 -8.69
CA ARG A 181 -0.94 3.42 -8.71
C ARG A 181 -1.68 2.09 -8.69
N ASP A 182 -2.71 2.01 -7.85
CA ASP A 182 -3.63 0.88 -7.84
C ASP A 182 -4.48 0.85 -9.12
N LYS A 183 -5.36 -0.16 -9.25
CA LYS A 183 -6.21 -0.32 -10.45
C LYS A 183 -7.21 0.82 -10.66
N ARG A 184 -7.40 1.68 -9.65
CA ARG A 184 -8.24 2.89 -9.70
C ARG A 184 -7.43 4.16 -9.96
N GLY A 185 -6.11 4.06 -10.09
CA GLY A 185 -5.23 5.21 -10.29
C GLY A 185 -4.85 5.93 -8.99
N TYR A 186 -5.14 5.40 -7.80
CA TYR A 186 -4.71 6.01 -6.55
C TYR A 186 -3.29 5.57 -6.17
N SER A 187 -2.45 6.51 -5.73
CA SER A 187 -1.18 6.17 -5.07
C SER A 187 -1.42 5.72 -3.63
N LEU A 188 -0.36 5.20 -3.00
CA LEU A 188 -0.33 4.97 -1.56
C LEU A 188 -0.69 6.24 -0.78
N VAL A 189 -0.08 7.37 -1.15
CA VAL A 189 -0.35 8.71 -0.57
C VAL A 189 -1.84 9.06 -0.63
N ASN A 190 -2.47 8.95 -1.82
CA ASN A 190 -3.88 9.23 -2.00
C ASN A 190 -4.76 8.31 -1.13
N THR A 191 -4.37 7.05 -1.01
CA THR A 191 -5.12 6.06 -0.23
C THR A 191 -5.05 6.36 1.27
N ILE A 192 -3.87 6.69 1.79
CA ILE A 192 -3.68 7.12 3.19
C ILE A 192 -4.48 8.41 3.47
N ALA A 193 -4.37 9.42 2.61
CA ALA A 193 -5.12 10.67 2.76
C ALA A 193 -6.63 10.42 2.83
N ARG A 194 -7.15 9.56 1.94
CA ARG A 194 -8.55 9.16 1.92
C ARG A 194 -8.96 8.45 3.22
N GLN A 195 -8.13 7.54 3.73
CA GLN A 195 -8.41 6.83 4.99
C GLN A 195 -8.40 7.78 6.21
N PHE A 196 -7.49 8.73 6.26
CA PHE A 196 -7.49 9.75 7.32
C PHE A 196 -8.74 10.64 7.31
N ARG A 197 -9.33 10.90 6.14
CA ARG A 197 -10.64 11.59 6.05
C ARG A 197 -11.80 10.77 6.58
N PHE A 198 -11.77 9.45 6.36
CA PHE A 198 -12.80 8.52 6.80
C PHE A 198 -12.56 7.98 8.21
N SER A 199 -11.56 8.51 8.93
CA SER A 199 -11.25 8.08 10.28
C SER A 199 -12.44 8.25 11.22
N SER A 200 -12.61 7.26 12.10
CA SER A 200 -13.82 7.09 12.92
C SER A 200 -14.13 8.32 13.77
N PRO A 201 -15.41 8.72 13.90
CA PRO A 201 -15.85 9.75 14.85
C PRO A 201 -15.49 9.45 16.31
N SER A 202 -15.16 8.19 16.64
CA SER A 202 -14.76 7.76 17.99
C SER A 202 -13.40 8.30 18.44
N LEU A 203 -12.58 8.83 17.52
CA LEU A 203 -11.25 9.40 17.82
C LEU A 203 -11.31 10.80 18.48
N GLY A 204 -12.52 11.37 18.61
CA GLY A 204 -12.68 12.71 19.16
C GLY A 204 -12.41 13.81 18.12
N LYS A 205 -12.96 14.99 18.36
CA LYS A 205 -12.99 16.07 17.36
C LYS A 205 -11.60 16.60 16.99
N GLU A 206 -10.70 16.70 17.95
CA GLU A 206 -9.35 17.24 17.77
C GLU A 206 -8.49 16.31 16.90
N GLU A 207 -8.49 15.00 17.20
CA GLU A 207 -7.76 14.01 16.40
C GLU A 207 -8.33 13.92 14.98
N CYS A 208 -9.66 13.93 14.82
CA CYS A 208 -10.27 13.98 13.49
C CYS A 208 -9.90 15.24 12.69
N ALA A 209 -9.71 16.39 13.35
CA ALA A 209 -9.29 17.62 12.68
C ALA A 209 -7.83 17.52 12.21
N LEU A 210 -6.93 17.02 13.06
CA LEU A 210 -5.53 16.79 12.72
C LEU A 210 -5.39 15.81 11.54
N LEU A 211 -6.16 14.72 11.53
CA LEU A 211 -6.11 13.74 10.43
C LEU A 211 -6.60 14.34 9.10
N LYS A 212 -7.55 15.28 9.14
CA LYS A 212 -7.98 16.01 7.94
C LYS A 212 -6.90 16.95 7.42
N GLU A 213 -6.22 17.68 8.31
CA GLU A 213 -5.08 18.53 7.95
C GLU A 213 -3.96 17.70 7.30
N VAL A 214 -3.62 16.56 7.91
CA VAL A 214 -2.65 15.60 7.33
C VAL A 214 -3.10 15.14 5.95
N ALA A 215 -4.37 14.78 5.78
CA ALA A 215 -4.89 14.35 4.49
C ALA A 215 -4.81 15.45 3.42
N GLU A 216 -5.07 16.71 3.78
CA GLU A 216 -4.93 17.86 2.88
C GLU A 216 -3.48 18.06 2.46
N MET A 217 -2.52 17.97 3.40
CA MET A 217 -1.08 18.04 3.07
C MET A 217 -0.65 16.91 2.14
N LEU A 218 -1.11 15.68 2.39
CA LEU A 218 -0.79 14.52 1.54
C LEU A 218 -1.34 14.69 0.11
N ASP A 219 -2.52 15.28 -0.06
CA ASP A 219 -3.10 15.54 -1.38
C ASP A 219 -2.33 16.57 -2.21
N THR A 220 -1.54 17.44 -1.56
CA THR A 220 -0.67 18.39 -2.28
C THR A 220 0.54 17.71 -2.92
N ILE A 221 0.86 16.47 -2.51
CA ILE A 221 2.04 15.76 -2.99
C ILE A 221 1.88 15.47 -4.49
N ARG A 222 2.85 15.94 -5.27
CA ARG A 222 2.98 15.61 -6.70
C ARG A 222 4.27 14.85 -6.90
N SER A 223 4.23 13.80 -7.70
CA SER A 223 5.40 12.97 -7.95
C SER A 223 5.61 12.81 -9.46
N GLU A 224 6.85 12.94 -9.88
CA GLU A 224 7.32 12.54 -11.20
C GLU A 224 8.13 11.26 -11.05
N ARG A 225 7.81 10.27 -11.89
CA ARG A 225 8.59 9.03 -11.96
C ARG A 225 10.03 9.36 -12.33
N LEU A 226 10.90 8.37 -12.10
CA LEU A 226 12.28 8.45 -12.52
C LEU A 226 12.36 8.85 -14.01
N ASP A 227 13.01 9.99 -14.27
CA ASP A 227 13.37 10.47 -15.60
C ASP A 227 14.75 11.13 -15.57
N THR A 228 15.19 11.60 -16.73
CA THR A 228 16.48 12.27 -16.91
C THR A 228 16.31 13.77 -17.06
N TYR A 229 17.20 14.48 -16.39
CA TYR A 229 17.22 15.93 -16.34
C TYR A 229 18.63 16.44 -16.63
N THR A 230 18.73 17.59 -17.27
CA THR A 230 19.99 18.32 -17.43
C THR A 230 20.09 19.37 -16.33
N VAL A 231 21.20 19.41 -15.61
CA VAL A 231 21.46 20.46 -14.62
C VAL A 231 21.83 21.74 -15.36
N ILE A 232 20.96 22.75 -15.28
CA ILE A 232 21.16 24.04 -15.95
C ILE A 232 21.74 25.11 -15.01
N ASP A 233 21.54 24.95 -13.70
CA ASP A 233 22.09 25.81 -12.65
C ASP A 233 22.19 25.05 -11.32
N TRP A 234 23.04 25.51 -10.40
CA TRP A 234 23.13 24.98 -9.04
C TRP A 234 23.50 26.05 -8.02
N LYS A 235 22.94 25.96 -6.82
CA LYS A 235 23.14 26.90 -5.72
C LYS A 235 23.30 26.16 -4.39
N ASP A 236 24.20 26.66 -3.53
CA ASP A 236 24.32 26.25 -2.13
C ASP A 236 24.44 24.72 -1.88
N GLU A 237 25.19 24.00 -2.74
CA GLU A 237 25.48 22.54 -2.71
C GLU A 237 24.27 21.56 -2.71
N HIS A 238 23.05 22.09 -2.54
CA HIS A 238 21.83 21.32 -2.35
C HIS A 238 20.66 21.77 -3.22
N LEU A 239 20.76 22.89 -3.93
CA LEU A 239 19.71 23.36 -4.83
C LEU A 239 20.15 23.22 -6.28
N LEU A 240 19.32 22.59 -7.09
CA LEU A 240 19.54 22.40 -8.51
C LEU A 240 18.42 23.06 -9.31
N ALA A 241 18.76 23.64 -10.46
CA ALA A 241 17.80 23.89 -11.52
C ALA A 241 17.93 22.78 -12.57
N LEU A 242 16.83 22.09 -12.82
CA LEU A 242 16.76 20.92 -13.68
C LEU A 242 15.90 21.22 -14.91
N LEU A 243 16.41 20.88 -16.08
CA LEU A 243 15.68 20.93 -17.35
C LEU A 243 15.32 19.51 -17.78
N HIS A 244 14.04 19.23 -17.91
CA HIS A 244 13.55 17.97 -18.46
C HIS A 244 13.63 17.97 -19.99
N ARG A 245 13.66 16.80 -20.62
CA ARG A 245 13.80 16.65 -22.08
C ARG A 245 12.68 17.29 -22.90
N ASP A 246 11.50 17.41 -22.32
CA ASP A 246 10.34 18.08 -22.95
C ASP A 246 10.37 19.61 -22.83
N GLY A 247 11.41 20.17 -22.20
CA GLY A 247 11.58 21.61 -22.00
C GLY A 247 11.02 22.16 -20.68
N ARG A 248 10.42 21.32 -19.81
CA ARG A 248 9.98 21.78 -18.49
C ARG A 248 11.17 22.08 -17.58
N GLU A 249 11.17 23.27 -16.99
CA GLU A 249 12.16 23.70 -16.01
C GLU A 249 11.64 23.50 -14.57
N PHE A 250 12.49 22.93 -13.72
CA PHE A 250 12.28 22.82 -12.28
C PHE A 250 13.35 23.63 -11.59
N ARG A 251 12.94 24.69 -10.88
CA ARG A 251 13.86 25.57 -10.14
C ARG A 251 13.85 25.20 -8.66
N ASP A 252 14.95 25.53 -7.98
CA ASP A 252 15.12 25.32 -6.54
C ASP A 252 14.83 23.87 -6.09
N VAL A 253 15.25 22.89 -6.89
CA VAL A 253 15.08 21.48 -6.58
C VAL A 253 16.06 21.08 -5.48
N ILE A 254 15.52 20.67 -4.34
CA ILE A 254 16.32 20.29 -3.16
C ILE A 254 16.85 18.88 -3.34
N PHE A 255 18.17 18.75 -3.33
CA PHE A 255 18.87 17.47 -3.24
C PHE A 255 19.48 17.31 -1.85
N LEU A 256 18.95 16.36 -1.09
CA LEU A 256 19.40 16.08 0.28
C LEU A 256 20.84 15.53 0.36
N GLN A 257 21.40 15.10 -0.77
CA GLN A 257 22.79 14.68 -0.87
C GLN A 257 23.62 15.84 -1.41
N SER A 258 24.86 15.98 -0.93
CA SER A 258 25.78 16.98 -1.46
C SER A 258 26.05 16.74 -2.94
N VAL A 259 25.94 17.79 -3.73
CA VAL A 259 26.20 17.79 -5.16
C VAL A 259 27.73 17.81 -5.38
N PRO A 260 28.29 16.98 -6.27
CA PRO A 260 29.70 17.06 -6.64
C PRO A 260 30.08 18.43 -7.22
N ASP A 261 31.33 18.85 -7.06
CA ASP A 261 31.84 20.01 -7.80
C ASP A 261 31.77 19.74 -9.32
N ASP A 262 31.41 20.76 -10.11
CA ASP A 262 31.30 20.72 -11.58
C ASP A 262 30.15 19.88 -12.15
N VAL A 263 28.89 20.18 -11.79
CA VAL A 263 27.70 19.47 -12.33
C VAL A 263 26.97 20.19 -13.45
N GLN A 264 27.43 21.37 -13.89
CA GLN A 264 26.76 22.12 -14.94
C GLN A 264 26.71 21.32 -16.25
N ASN A 265 25.56 21.29 -16.90
CA ASN A 265 25.28 20.53 -18.11
C ASN A 265 25.44 19.00 -17.95
N ARG A 266 25.65 18.50 -16.73
CA ARG A 266 25.60 17.05 -16.47
C ARG A 266 24.15 16.59 -16.45
N HIS A 267 23.98 15.32 -16.74
CA HIS A 267 22.69 14.67 -16.76
C HIS A 267 22.47 13.86 -15.49
N LEU A 268 21.24 13.88 -14.99
CA LEU A 268 20.86 13.23 -13.75
C LEU A 268 19.60 12.40 -13.99
N ALA A 269 19.63 11.12 -13.65
CA ALA A 269 18.43 10.31 -13.52
C ALA A 269 17.90 10.44 -12.09
N ALA A 270 16.72 11.03 -11.92
CA ALA A 270 16.14 11.32 -10.62
C ALA A 270 14.61 11.15 -10.63
N GLN A 271 14.06 10.82 -9.47
CA GLN A 271 12.63 10.94 -9.20
C GLN A 271 12.41 12.30 -8.53
N LEU A 272 11.41 13.06 -8.95
CA LEU A 272 11.05 14.34 -8.32
C LEU A 272 9.76 14.20 -7.51
N VAL A 273 9.72 14.81 -6.34
CA VAL A 273 8.50 14.93 -5.53
C VAL A 273 8.34 16.35 -5.05
N THR A 274 7.18 16.96 -5.31
CA THR A 274 6.77 18.23 -4.75
C THR A 274 5.95 18.00 -3.49
N TYR A 275 6.35 18.64 -2.39
CA TYR A 275 5.70 18.57 -1.09
C TYR A 275 5.89 19.91 -0.36
N ASN A 276 4.81 20.47 0.20
CA ASN A 276 4.81 21.81 0.80
C ASN A 276 5.43 22.88 -0.13
N ASP A 277 4.97 22.91 -1.38
CA ASP A 277 5.41 23.85 -2.44
C ASP A 277 6.92 23.82 -2.76
N LYS A 278 7.62 22.78 -2.32
CA LYS A 278 9.05 22.56 -2.58
C LYS A 278 9.24 21.27 -3.35
N THR A 279 10.15 21.26 -4.31
CA THR A 279 10.46 20.08 -5.12
C THR A 279 11.76 19.46 -4.63
N TYR A 280 11.74 18.15 -4.42
CA TYR A 280 12.84 17.36 -3.89
C TYR A 280 13.25 16.28 -4.87
N ILE A 281 14.54 15.98 -4.92
CA ILE A 281 15.03 14.72 -5.45
C ILE A 281 14.70 13.62 -4.44
N ASN A 282 13.81 12.72 -4.84
CA ASN A 282 13.33 11.63 -3.99
C ASN A 282 14.23 10.39 -4.10
N GLY A 283 14.54 9.79 -2.94
CA GLY A 283 15.30 8.54 -2.88
C GLY A 283 16.78 8.71 -3.21
N SER A 284 17.20 8.19 -4.37
CA SER A 284 18.56 8.29 -4.90
C SER A 284 18.51 8.83 -6.32
N ALA A 285 19.57 9.54 -6.71
CA ALA A 285 19.76 9.97 -8.09
C ALA A 285 21.08 9.43 -8.64
N VAL A 286 21.16 9.29 -9.96
CA VAL A 286 22.32 8.74 -10.66
C VAL A 286 22.79 9.73 -11.70
N TRP A 287 24.06 10.15 -11.59
CA TRP A 287 24.71 10.98 -12.60
C TRP A 287 24.95 10.15 -13.85
N LEU A 288 24.47 10.64 -14.99
CA LEU A 288 24.58 9.99 -16.28
C LEU A 288 25.70 10.62 -17.11
N ASN A 289 26.47 9.75 -17.74
CA ASN A 289 27.43 10.06 -18.79
C ASN A 289 26.74 10.14 -20.16
N GLU A 290 27.36 10.82 -21.12
CA GLU A 290 26.77 11.10 -22.45
C GLU A 290 26.34 9.83 -23.20
N GLU A 291 27.03 8.71 -23.02
CA GLU A 291 26.67 7.42 -23.63
C GLU A 291 25.39 6.81 -23.04
N ALA A 292 25.09 7.08 -21.76
CA ALA A 292 23.92 6.55 -21.06
C ALA A 292 22.65 7.36 -21.33
N LEU A 293 22.80 8.63 -21.74
CA LEU A 293 21.69 9.55 -21.94
C LEU A 293 20.70 9.09 -23.05
N PRO A 294 21.13 8.73 -24.28
CA PRO A 294 20.21 8.30 -25.33
C PRO A 294 19.48 7.00 -24.98
N ILE A 295 20.09 6.17 -24.15
CA ILE A 295 19.57 4.85 -23.72
C ILE A 295 18.41 5.03 -22.75
N TRP A 296 18.38 6.13 -21.99
CA TRP A 296 17.40 6.35 -20.94
C TRP A 296 16.28 7.29 -21.39
N ASN A 297 15.25 6.75 -22.04
CA ASN A 297 13.98 7.45 -22.29
C ASN A 297 12.95 6.95 -21.26
N GLY A 298 12.56 7.81 -20.31
CA GLY A 298 11.67 7.43 -19.21
C GLY A 298 10.34 6.86 -19.70
N GLU A 299 9.69 7.52 -20.65
CA GLU A 299 8.42 7.08 -21.22
C GLU A 299 8.53 5.68 -21.87
N ALA A 300 9.50 5.49 -22.76
CA ALA A 300 9.70 4.22 -23.44
C ALA A 300 10.04 3.08 -22.46
N ASN A 301 10.92 3.37 -21.48
CA ASN A 301 11.34 2.40 -20.47
C ASN A 301 10.18 1.99 -19.57
N TRP A 302 9.39 2.96 -19.08
CA TRP A 302 8.26 2.67 -18.22
C TRP A 302 7.14 1.93 -18.96
N ASN A 303 6.87 2.28 -20.22
CA ASN A 303 5.88 1.58 -21.05
C ASN A 303 6.28 0.12 -21.28
N ASP A 304 7.56 -0.16 -21.56
CA ASP A 304 8.07 -1.53 -21.69
C ASP A 304 7.98 -2.32 -20.38
N ILE A 305 8.33 -1.70 -19.25
CA ILE A 305 8.23 -2.32 -17.92
C ILE A 305 6.78 -2.67 -17.59
N VAL A 306 5.86 -1.72 -17.72
CA VAL A 306 4.43 -1.92 -17.43
C VAL A 306 3.87 -3.04 -18.30
N LYS A 307 4.22 -3.07 -19.59
CA LYS A 307 3.80 -4.15 -20.49
C LYS A 307 4.30 -5.52 -20.02
N LYS A 308 5.58 -5.64 -19.66
CA LYS A 308 6.15 -6.89 -19.14
C LYS A 308 5.52 -7.33 -17.82
N GLU A 309 5.23 -6.38 -16.93
CA GLU A 309 4.53 -6.63 -15.65
C GLU A 309 3.11 -7.15 -15.89
N GLN A 310 2.38 -6.56 -16.84
CA GLN A 310 1.06 -7.00 -17.24
C GLN A 310 1.08 -8.39 -17.90
N ASP A 311 2.03 -8.63 -18.80
CA ASP A 311 2.18 -9.92 -19.47
C ASP A 311 2.54 -11.04 -18.49
N ALA A 312 3.38 -10.75 -17.49
CA ALA A 312 3.64 -11.68 -16.39
C ALA A 312 2.37 -11.96 -15.56
N ALA A 313 1.57 -10.94 -15.27
CA ALA A 313 0.32 -11.08 -14.52
C ALA A 313 -0.74 -11.91 -15.26
N LYS A 314 -0.77 -11.89 -16.60
CA LYS A 314 -1.67 -12.74 -17.41
C LYS A 314 -1.36 -14.23 -17.25
N LEU A 315 -0.11 -14.59 -16.94
CA LEU A 315 0.34 -15.97 -16.80
C LEU A 315 0.20 -16.52 -15.38
N ALA A 316 -0.06 -15.66 -14.39
CA ALA A 316 -0.27 -16.04 -13.01
C ALA A 316 -1.77 -16.09 -12.69
N TYR A 317 -2.22 -17.15 -12.03
CA TYR A 317 -3.63 -17.38 -11.72
C TYR A 317 -3.82 -17.64 -10.22
N PHE A 318 -5.00 -17.28 -9.73
CA PHE A 318 -5.48 -17.65 -8.40
C PHE A 318 -6.95 -18.07 -8.48
N THR A 319 -7.42 -18.70 -7.40
CA THR A 319 -8.82 -19.08 -7.25
C THR A 319 -9.42 -18.23 -6.12
N THR A 320 -10.54 -17.58 -6.39
CA THR A 320 -11.27 -16.77 -5.41
C THR A 320 -11.92 -17.66 -4.35
N ALA A 321 -12.42 -17.04 -3.27
CA ALA A 321 -13.13 -17.78 -2.21
C ALA A 321 -14.34 -18.57 -2.73
N PHE A 322 -14.96 -18.10 -3.83
CA PHE A 322 -16.12 -18.74 -4.46
C PHE A 322 -15.76 -19.71 -5.59
N GLY A 323 -14.47 -20.02 -5.77
CA GLY A 323 -14.02 -21.03 -6.73
C GLY A 323 -13.78 -20.50 -8.15
N LYS A 324 -13.90 -19.18 -8.39
CA LYS A 324 -13.62 -18.60 -9.70
C LYS A 324 -12.11 -18.56 -9.92
N ARG A 325 -11.64 -19.05 -11.06
CA ARG A 325 -10.23 -18.90 -11.47
C ARG A 325 -10.05 -17.60 -12.23
N LEU A 326 -9.12 -16.78 -11.78
CA LEU A 326 -8.78 -15.48 -12.37
C LEU A 326 -7.28 -15.37 -12.59
N SER A 327 -6.87 -14.65 -13.62
CA SER A 327 -5.50 -14.19 -13.75
C SER A 327 -5.22 -13.03 -12.77
N LEU A 328 -3.97 -12.86 -12.37
CA LEU A 328 -3.57 -11.64 -11.64
C LEU A 328 -3.77 -10.40 -12.51
N TYR A 329 -3.72 -10.51 -13.83
CA TYR A 329 -3.97 -9.36 -14.71
C TYR A 329 -5.38 -8.80 -14.54
N GLU A 330 -6.39 -9.67 -14.54
CA GLU A 330 -7.79 -9.27 -14.30
C GLU A 330 -7.95 -8.60 -12.95
N ASP A 331 -7.33 -9.13 -11.90
CA ASP A 331 -7.47 -8.53 -10.56
C ASP A 331 -6.68 -7.22 -10.40
N LEU A 332 -5.48 -7.14 -10.99
CA LEU A 332 -4.54 -6.02 -10.78
C LEU A 332 -4.77 -4.82 -11.70
N TYR A 333 -5.31 -5.02 -12.90
CA TYR A 333 -5.35 -3.98 -13.93
C TYR A 333 -6.73 -3.74 -14.53
N THR A 334 -7.72 -4.57 -14.22
CA THR A 334 -9.07 -4.39 -14.76
C THR A 334 -10.03 -3.89 -13.69
N VAL A 335 -10.90 -2.99 -14.13
CA VAL A 335 -11.99 -2.43 -13.34
C VAL A 335 -13.28 -2.76 -14.10
N PRO A 336 -14.37 -3.17 -13.42
CA PRO A 336 -15.65 -3.36 -14.08
C PRO A 336 -16.07 -2.11 -14.87
N GLU A 337 -16.59 -2.31 -16.08
CA GLU A 337 -17.03 -1.21 -16.95
C GLU A 337 -18.29 -0.53 -16.41
N ASP A 338 -19.19 -1.33 -15.81
CA ASP A 338 -20.40 -0.82 -15.18
C ASP A 338 -20.04 -0.06 -13.89
N PRO A 339 -20.44 1.22 -13.74
CA PRO A 339 -20.10 2.03 -12.57
C PRO A 339 -20.66 1.49 -11.25
N GLU A 340 -21.82 0.83 -11.29
CA GLU A 340 -22.44 0.24 -10.11
C GLU A 340 -21.65 -1.01 -9.68
N GLU A 341 -21.37 -1.93 -10.60
CA GLU A 341 -20.50 -3.09 -10.35
C GLU A 341 -19.13 -2.64 -9.85
N ALA A 342 -18.56 -1.58 -10.45
CA ALA A 342 -17.30 -1.03 -10.01
C ALA A 342 -17.40 -0.48 -8.57
N TYR A 343 -18.48 0.20 -8.19
CA TYR A 343 -18.67 0.66 -6.82
C TYR A 343 -18.74 -0.51 -5.83
N TYR A 344 -19.51 -1.55 -6.16
CA TYR A 344 -19.63 -2.75 -5.32
C TYR A 344 -18.33 -3.55 -5.24
N ALA A 345 -17.56 -3.62 -6.33
CA ALA A 345 -16.27 -4.28 -6.38
C ALA A 345 -15.27 -3.67 -5.38
N ASP A 346 -15.34 -2.36 -5.14
CA ASP A 346 -14.52 -1.69 -4.14
C ASP A 346 -14.93 -2.04 -2.68
N MET A 347 -16.08 -2.69 -2.50
CA MET A 347 -16.54 -3.29 -1.23
C MET A 347 -16.39 -4.82 -1.22
N GLY A 348 -15.65 -5.39 -2.18
CA GLY A 348 -15.47 -6.83 -2.31
C GLY A 348 -16.72 -7.58 -2.80
N ILE A 349 -17.72 -6.86 -3.31
CA ILE A 349 -18.95 -7.43 -3.88
C ILE A 349 -18.80 -7.44 -5.39
N TYR A 350 -18.79 -8.62 -5.98
CA TYR A 350 -18.63 -8.77 -7.42
C TYR A 350 -19.81 -9.53 -8.01
N PHE A 351 -20.40 -9.01 -9.08
CA PHE A 351 -21.66 -9.53 -9.63
C PHE A 351 -21.48 -10.86 -10.38
N ASP A 352 -20.25 -11.19 -10.74
CA ASP A 352 -19.84 -12.45 -11.36
C ASP A 352 -19.55 -13.57 -10.33
N GLU A 353 -19.71 -13.30 -9.02
CA GLU A 353 -19.55 -14.27 -7.93
C GLU A 353 -20.82 -14.32 -7.06
N PRO A 354 -21.19 -15.48 -6.51
CA PRO A 354 -22.35 -15.58 -5.63
C PRO A 354 -22.21 -14.69 -4.40
N ASN A 355 -23.19 -13.82 -4.17
CA ASN A 355 -23.29 -13.03 -2.95
C ASN A 355 -24.28 -13.69 -1.97
N ILE A 356 -24.12 -13.47 -0.66
CA ILE A 356 -25.07 -13.93 0.36
C ILE A 356 -26.50 -13.45 0.08
N PHE A 357 -26.66 -12.29 -0.58
CA PHE A 357 -27.96 -11.80 -1.02
C PHE A 357 -28.62 -12.66 -2.10
N ASP A 358 -27.84 -13.34 -2.96
CA ASP A 358 -28.37 -14.28 -3.96
C ASP A 358 -28.96 -15.51 -3.26
N PHE A 359 -28.29 -16.00 -2.21
CA PHE A 359 -28.79 -17.10 -1.38
C PHE A 359 -30.04 -16.71 -0.58
N LEU A 360 -30.09 -15.49 -0.03
CA LEU A 360 -31.25 -15.00 0.72
C LEU A 360 -32.45 -14.71 -0.20
N GLY A 361 -32.22 -14.30 -1.45
CA GLY A 361 -33.25 -14.18 -2.48
C GLY A 361 -33.94 -15.52 -2.78
N CYS A 362 -33.16 -16.60 -2.86
CA CYS A 362 -33.66 -17.97 -3.01
C CYS A 362 -34.40 -18.51 -1.77
N MET A 363 -34.24 -17.88 -0.60
CA MET A 363 -34.90 -18.24 0.66
C MET A 363 -36.18 -17.43 0.94
N LYS A 364 -36.56 -16.50 0.06
CA LYS A 364 -37.87 -15.84 0.17
C LYS A 364 -38.96 -16.90 -0.06
N PRO A 365 -39.91 -17.10 0.88
CA PRO A 365 -41.04 -17.96 0.61
C PRO A 365 -41.78 -17.41 -0.60
N SER A 366 -41.99 -18.25 -1.59
CA SER A 366 -42.82 -17.95 -2.75
C SER A 366 -44.22 -17.60 -2.25
N ARG A 367 -44.51 -16.31 -2.07
CA ARG A 367 -45.89 -15.85 -1.99
C ARG A 367 -46.45 -16.02 -3.39
N ALA A 368 -47.17 -17.11 -3.59
CA ALA A 368 -48.15 -17.20 -4.66
C ALA A 368 -49.05 -15.96 -4.56
N SER A 369 -49.18 -15.22 -5.65
CA SER A 369 -49.74 -13.85 -5.77
C SER A 369 -48.78 -12.71 -5.40
N ASP A 370 -47.73 -12.55 -6.20
CA ASP A 370 -47.42 -11.28 -6.89
C ASP A 370 -46.38 -11.56 -7.98
N ALA A 371 -46.88 -11.94 -9.15
CA ALA A 371 -46.07 -12.14 -10.33
C ALA A 371 -45.57 -10.80 -10.88
N ARG A 372 -44.31 -10.48 -10.59
CA ARG A 372 -43.40 -9.93 -11.61
C ARG A 372 -42.05 -10.64 -11.52
N PRO A 373 -41.71 -11.48 -12.50
CA PRO A 373 -40.35 -11.96 -12.68
C PRO A 373 -39.57 -10.87 -13.41
N ASN A 374 -38.49 -10.36 -12.81
CA ASN A 374 -37.46 -9.63 -13.55
C ASN A 374 -36.11 -10.29 -13.26
N GLY A 375 -35.97 -11.51 -13.75
CA GLY A 375 -34.70 -11.98 -14.28
C GLY A 375 -34.92 -12.13 -15.78
N GLU A 376 -34.15 -11.40 -16.57
CA GLU A 376 -33.74 -11.78 -17.92
C GLU A 376 -32.56 -10.86 -18.26
N VAL A 377 -31.40 -11.34 -18.69
CA VAL A 377 -31.23 -12.47 -19.61
C VAL A 377 -29.90 -13.18 -19.39
N ILE A 378 -29.98 -14.51 -19.23
CA ILE A 378 -28.93 -15.46 -19.63
C ILE A 378 -29.02 -15.61 -21.15
N TYR A 379 -27.93 -15.44 -21.89
CA TYR A 379 -27.73 -16.22 -23.10
C TYR A 379 -26.35 -16.88 -23.13
N LEU A 380 -26.38 -18.21 -23.04
CA LEU A 380 -25.34 -19.11 -23.51
C LEU A 380 -25.53 -19.37 -25.02
N ASN A 381 -24.39 -19.45 -25.72
CA ASN A 381 -24.08 -20.05 -27.02
C ASN A 381 -24.30 -19.24 -28.32
N ARG A 382 -23.18 -18.82 -28.94
CA ARG A 382 -22.51 -19.61 -29.99
C ARG A 382 -21.00 -19.42 -29.97
#